data_AF-A0A4W5KSX9-F1
#
_entry.id   AF-A0A4W5KSX9-F1
#
_cell.length_a   1.000
_cell.length_b   1.000
_cell.length_c   1.000
_cell.angle_alpha   90.00
_cell.angle_beta   90.00
_cell.angle_gamma   90.00
#
_symmetry.space_group_name_H-M   'P 1'
#
loop_
_entity.id
_entity.type
_entity.pdbx_description
1 polymer ?
#
loop_
_entity_poly.entity_id
_entity_poly.type
_entity_poly.pdbx_seq_one_letter_code
_entity_poly.pdbx_strand_id
1 'polypeptide(L)'
;MFDVKNQRTFLRRTKYDELHQEDLFVGNRVNVFSRQLDLIGYGDQYTGNKLGSKKERTLALIKPDAVNKVGDILQMIHDANLILTKAKMTKLTW
;
A
#
# COMPACT_ATOMS: atom_id res chain seq x y z
N MET A 1 15.80 10.86 5.94
CA MET A 1 14.53 11.04 6.68
C MET A 1 14.76 12.02 7.82
N PHE A 2 13.86 13.00 7.97
CA PHE A 2 13.97 14.07 8.96
C PHE A 2 12.81 13.97 9.95
N ASP A 3 13.11 14.07 11.25
CA ASP A 3 12.10 14.13 12.29
C ASP A 3 11.66 15.58 12.49
N VAL A 4 10.44 15.90 12.05
CA VAL A 4 9.88 17.26 12.11
C VAL A 4 9.61 17.70 13.54
N LYS A 5 9.27 16.78 14.45
CA LYS A 5 8.96 17.12 15.86
C LYS A 5 10.20 17.55 16.61
N ASN A 6 11.29 16.79 16.45
CA ASN A 6 12.54 17.01 17.16
C ASN A 6 13.56 17.83 16.35
N GLN A 7 13.18 18.30 15.15
CA GLN A 7 14.03 19.08 14.23
C GLN A 7 15.43 18.48 14.03
N ARG A 8 15.51 17.14 13.90
CA ARG A 8 16.78 16.43 13.77
C ARG A 8 16.75 15.41 12.63
N THR A 9 17.93 15.15 12.07
CA THR A 9 18.08 14.08 11.08
C THR A 9 17.83 12.74 11.77
N PHE A 10 16.80 12.03 11.32
CA PHE A 10 16.45 10.72 11.83
C PHE A 10 17.27 9.61 11.16
N LEU A 11 17.32 9.64 9.82
CA LEU A 11 18.06 8.68 9.01
C LEU A 11 18.83 9.44 7.93
N ARG A 12 20.15 9.21 7.87
CA ARG A 12 21.02 9.76 6.83
C ARG A 12 20.74 9.09 5.49
N ARG A 13 21.15 9.73 4.39
CA ARG A 13 20.99 9.19 3.04
C ARG A 13 21.70 7.83 2.96
N THR A 14 20.93 6.80 2.69
CA THR A 14 21.37 5.40 2.61
C THR A 14 20.62 4.72 1.48
N LYS A 15 21.25 3.73 0.86
CA LYS A 15 20.59 2.88 -0.15
C LYS A 15 19.74 1.85 0.58
N TYR A 16 18.50 1.68 0.14
CA TYR A 16 17.58 0.68 0.67
C TYR A 16 16.92 -0.03 -0.51
N ASP A 17 17.40 -1.25 -0.79
CA ASP A 17 17.10 -1.95 -2.05
C ASP A 17 15.75 -2.67 -2.04
N GLU A 18 15.18 -2.93 -0.86
CA GLU A 18 13.92 -3.65 -0.70
C GLU A 18 12.67 -2.78 -0.91
N LEU A 19 12.83 -1.46 -1.06
CA LEU A 19 11.71 -0.53 -1.20
C LEU A 19 11.59 -0.07 -2.65
N HIS A 20 10.51 -0.46 -3.29
CA HIS A 20 10.23 -0.07 -4.67
C HIS A 20 9.36 1.19 -4.72
N GLN A 21 9.44 1.91 -5.84
CA GLN A 21 8.62 3.12 -6.05
C GLN A 21 7.12 2.78 -6.04
N GLU A 22 6.78 1.55 -6.38
CA GLU A 22 5.43 1.02 -6.38
C GLU A 22 4.81 0.99 -4.98
N ASP A 23 5.63 0.82 -3.94
CA ASP A 23 5.19 0.79 -2.54
C ASP A 23 4.97 2.20 -1.97
N LEU A 24 5.44 3.24 -2.65
CA LEU A 24 5.38 4.63 -2.18
C LEU A 24 4.05 5.31 -2.56
N PHE A 25 2.95 4.85 -1.96
CA PHE A 25 1.62 5.45 -2.14
C PHE A 25 0.96 5.76 -0.80
N VAL A 26 0.15 6.83 -0.78
CA VAL A 26 -0.54 7.28 0.43
C VAL A 26 -1.48 6.21 0.97
N GLY A 27 -1.38 5.91 2.26
CA GLY A 27 -2.09 4.84 2.97
C GLY A 27 -1.39 3.48 2.92
N ASN A 28 -0.22 3.37 2.29
CA ASN A 28 0.63 2.19 2.45
C ASN A 28 1.42 2.26 3.76
N ARG A 29 1.83 1.09 4.26
CA ARG A 29 2.75 0.94 5.38
C ARG A 29 4.03 0.30 4.87
N VAL A 30 5.13 1.05 4.93
CA VAL A 30 6.45 0.60 4.46
C VAL A 30 7.35 0.26 5.63
N ASN A 31 8.17 -0.78 5.49
CA ASN A 31 9.17 -1.13 6.49
C ASN A 31 10.52 -0.53 6.08
N VAL A 32 11.13 0.25 6.96
CA VAL A 32 12.45 0.85 6.74
C VAL A 32 13.30 0.60 7.98
N PHE A 33 14.34 -0.22 7.85
CA PHE A 33 15.24 -0.60 8.96
C PHE A 33 14.47 -1.07 10.22
N SER A 34 13.59 -2.05 10.03
CA SER A 34 12.74 -2.65 11.09
C SER A 34 11.76 -1.68 11.76
N ARG A 35 11.43 -0.56 11.09
CA ARG A 35 10.38 0.36 11.52
C ARG A 35 9.28 0.41 10.47
N GLN A 36 8.06 0.15 10.92
CA GLN A 36 6.86 0.33 10.10
C GLN A 36 6.47 1.81 10.10
N LEU A 37 6.44 2.41 8.91
CA LEU A 37 6.09 3.81 8.70
C LEU A 37 4.83 3.89 7.83
N ASP A 38 3.86 4.67 8.29
CA ASP A 38 2.64 4.95 7.54
C ASP A 38 2.85 6.15 6.61
N LEU A 39 2.60 5.96 5.32
CA LEU A 39 2.62 7.03 4.34
C LEU A 39 1.30 7.80 4.41
N ILE A 40 1.22 8.83 5.25
CA ILE A 40 -0.04 9.57 5.51
C ILE A 40 -0.43 10.57 4.41
N GLY A 41 0.52 11.05 3.62
CA GLY A 41 0.31 12.11 2.63
C GLY A 41 1.59 12.46 1.89
N TYR A 42 1.45 13.22 0.80
CA TYR A 42 2.59 13.77 0.07
C TYR A 42 3.00 15.11 0.69
N GLY A 43 4.31 15.34 0.83
CA GLY A 43 4.84 16.59 1.38
C GLY A 43 4.83 17.76 0.40
N ASP A 44 4.72 17.48 -0.90
CA ASP A 44 4.77 18.46 -1.97
C ASP A 44 3.80 18.11 -3.10
N GLN A 45 3.30 19.16 -3.79
CA GLN A 45 2.35 19.02 -4.89
C GLN A 45 2.95 18.27 -6.09
N TYR A 46 4.26 18.42 -6.33
CA TYR A 46 4.93 17.76 -7.45
C TYR A 46 4.93 16.23 -7.28
N THR A 47 5.35 15.73 -6.12
CA THR A 47 5.26 14.31 -5.81
C THR A 47 3.82 13.81 -5.80
N GLY A 48 2.89 14.61 -5.28
CA GLY A 48 1.46 14.30 -5.31
C GLY A 48 0.92 14.06 -6.71
N ASN A 49 1.25 14.91 -7.68
CA ASN A 49 0.81 14.72 -9.07
C ASN A 49 1.49 13.52 -9.75
N LYS A 50 2.78 13.28 -9.45
CA LYS A 50 3.58 12.23 -10.11
C LYS A 50 3.32 10.82 -9.60
N LEU A 51 3.03 10.67 -8.30
CA LEU A 51 2.72 9.39 -7.65
C LEU A 51 1.22 9.18 -7.46
N GLY A 52 0.44 10.25 -7.22
CA GLY A 52 -0.99 10.17 -6.98
C GLY A 52 -1.80 9.66 -8.17
N SER A 53 -1.43 10.05 -9.40
CA SER A 53 -2.12 9.59 -10.61
C SER A 53 -1.85 8.13 -10.98
N LYS A 54 -0.86 7.48 -10.36
CA LYS A 54 -0.41 6.14 -10.78
C LYS A 54 -1.10 4.98 -10.06
N LYS A 55 -1.83 5.23 -8.97
CA LYS A 55 -2.44 4.15 -8.17
C LYS A 55 -3.90 4.42 -7.91
N GLU A 56 -4.74 3.80 -8.72
CA GLU A 56 -6.17 3.69 -8.50
C GLU A 56 -6.45 2.56 -7.50
N ARG A 57 -7.44 2.77 -6.63
CA ARG A 57 -7.89 1.75 -5.66
C ARG A 57 -9.31 1.36 -6.01
N THR A 58 -9.54 0.06 -6.13
CA THR A 58 -10.87 -0.51 -6.32
C THR A 58 -11.20 -1.46 -5.18
N LEU A 59 -12.49 -1.67 -4.94
CA LEU A 59 -12.99 -2.65 -3.98
C LEU A 59 -13.57 -3.83 -4.75
N ALA A 60 -13.00 -5.01 -4.52
CA ALA A 60 -13.52 -6.26 -5.04
C ALA A 60 -14.29 -7.01 -3.93
N LEU A 61 -15.55 -7.35 -4.18
CA LEU A 61 -16.39 -8.14 -3.28
C LEU A 61 -16.59 -9.53 -3.87
N ILE A 62 -16.27 -10.56 -3.08
CA ILE A 62 -16.53 -11.95 -3.45
C ILE A 62 -17.91 -12.32 -2.91
N LYS A 63 -18.80 -12.77 -3.81
CA LYS A 63 -20.12 -13.26 -3.43
C LYS A 63 -20.00 -14.51 -2.55
N PRO A 64 -20.94 -14.74 -1.60
CA PRO A 64 -20.88 -15.89 -0.70
C PRO A 64 -20.81 -17.23 -1.44
N ASP A 65 -21.48 -17.35 -2.59
CA ASP A 65 -21.49 -18.58 -3.41
C ASP A 65 -20.11 -18.94 -3.99
N ALA A 66 -19.22 -17.94 -4.14
CA ALA A 66 -17.91 -18.08 -4.74
C ALA A 66 -16.78 -18.14 -3.70
N VAL A 67 -17.10 -18.18 -2.40
CA VAL A 67 -16.09 -18.24 -1.32
C VAL A 67 -15.22 -19.51 -1.43
N ASN A 68 -15.80 -20.61 -1.92
CA ASN A 68 -15.06 -21.86 -2.12
C ASN A 68 -14.00 -21.77 -3.25
N LYS A 69 -14.09 -20.75 -4.11
CA LYS A 69 -13.15 -20.51 -5.24
C LYS A 69 -12.25 -19.30 -5.02
N VAL A 70 -12.09 -18.86 -3.76
CA VAL A 70 -11.27 -17.68 -3.43
C VAL A 70 -9.82 -17.85 -3.91
N GLY A 71 -9.26 -19.05 -3.86
CA GLY A 71 -7.91 -19.33 -4.36
C GLY A 71 -7.76 -18.96 -5.85
N ASP A 72 -8.66 -19.46 -6.69
CA ASP A 72 -8.67 -19.17 -8.13
C ASP A 72 -8.87 -17.68 -8.41
N ILE A 73 -9.73 -17.02 -7.62
CA ILE A 73 -9.97 -15.56 -7.75
C ILE A 73 -8.72 -14.76 -7.40
N LEU A 74 -8.01 -15.13 -6.34
CA LEU A 74 -6.76 -14.48 -5.95
C LEU A 74 -5.67 -14.70 -7.00
N GLN A 75 -5.60 -15.90 -7.58
CA GLN A 75 -4.67 -16.18 -8.68
C GLN A 75 -4.98 -15.31 -9.90
N MET A 76 -6.24 -15.22 -10.32
CA MET A 76 -6.64 -14.34 -11.43
C MET A 76 -6.30 -12.87 -11.18
N ILE A 77 -6.43 -12.38 -9.94
CA ILE A 77 -6.04 -11.01 -9.57
C ILE A 77 -4.52 -10.83 -9.71
N HIS A 78 -3.74 -11.80 -9.24
CA HIS A 78 -2.29 -11.78 -9.36
C HIS A 78 -1.83 -11.84 -10.82
N ASP A 79 -2.46 -12.70 -11.63
CA ASP A 79 -2.15 -12.85 -13.07
C ASP A 79 -2.55 -11.60 -13.88
N ALA A 80 -3.57 -10.88 -13.44
CA ALA A 80 -3.96 -9.57 -13.97
C ALA A 80 -3.03 -8.42 -13.53
N ASN A 81 -1.94 -8.73 -12.82
CA ASN A 81 -0.95 -7.77 -12.31
C ASN A 81 -1.57 -6.73 -11.36
N LEU A 82 -2.59 -7.13 -10.60
CA LEU A 82 -3.23 -6.30 -9.58
C LEU A 82 -2.67 -6.63 -8.19
N ILE A 83 -2.53 -5.60 -7.35
CA ILE A 83 -1.98 -5.75 -6.00
C ILE A 83 -3.11 -5.78 -4.98
N LEU A 84 -3.20 -6.88 -4.22
CA LEU A 84 -4.10 -6.99 -3.08
C LEU A 84 -3.52 -6.21 -1.89
N THR A 85 -4.16 -5.09 -1.52
CA THR A 85 -3.69 -4.26 -0.40
C THR A 85 -4.32 -4.62 0.94
N LYS A 86 -5.62 -4.90 0.95
CA LYS A 86 -6.39 -5.26 2.14
C LYS A 86 -7.42 -6.31 1.77
N ALA A 87 -7.51 -7.37 2.56
CA ALA A 87 -8.56 -8.38 2.45
C ALA A 87 -9.19 -8.62 3.82
N LYS A 88 -10.51 -8.75 3.85
CA LYS A 88 -11.27 -9.06 5.07
C LYS A 88 -12.47 -9.93 4.71
N MET A 89 -12.55 -11.11 5.32
CA MET A 89 -13.74 -11.94 5.26
C MET A 89 -14.74 -11.43 6.31
N THR A 90 -15.97 -11.15 5.90
CA THR A 90 -17.01 -10.66 6.81
C THR A 90 -18.33 -11.34 6.50
N LYS A 91 -19.11 -11.63 7.54
CA LYS A 91 -20.50 -12.05 7.42
C LYS A 91 -21.37 -10.81 7.60
N LEU A 92 -22.13 -10.44 6.58
CA LEU A 92 -23.11 -9.36 6.70
C LEU A 92 -24.33 -9.91 7.45
N THR A 93 -24.69 -9.26 8.55
CA THR A 93 -25.92 -9.51 9.30
C THR A 93 -26.90 -8.38 9.06
N TRP A 94 -28.19 -8.69 9.11
CA TRP A 94 -29.27 -7.71 9.09
C TRP A 94 -29.48 -7.11 10.49
#